data_AF-A0A830E550-F1
#
_entry.id   AF-A0A830E550-F1
#
_cell.length_a   1.000
_cell.length_b   1.000
_cell.length_c   1.000
_cell.angle_alpha   90.00
_cell.angle_beta   90.00
_cell.angle_gamma   90.00
#
_symmetry.space_group_name_H-M   'P 1'
#
loop_
_entity.id
_entity.type
_entity.pdbx_description
1 polymer ?
#
loop_
_entity_poly.entity_id
_entity_poly.type
_entity_poly.pdbx_seq_one_letter_code
_entity_poly.pdbx_strand_id
1 'polypeptide(L)'
;MYFLANSLSIWLVSILTGFAYGLIMPNIMTSASIVGDQLTAERLLVLYTLALSTSLVVGPLFETYLLTRFGYRYVFLLFIPLAILSFALSFRVRFPPDPKRTRRSIDMGKILRNRGLVSAMLANSTYSIPFIVFTAFIAIYAQSIYHVSRYLAYFSFVPFFLTSFLTRLYLTIRVPRGLFTPMLISIVLTIIGITTLYLSPNYAVFIASMTILGIPHGSVYPLSTLMISRGTSIEERNAANSYFSAFQGILGIVVPALFGVSADLIGIRLSVVLLLIPVIAMATVFIKFYLSSGLEQFRPGILSFHSGDS
;
A
#
# COMPACT_ATOMS: atom_id res chain seq x y z
N MET A 1 -24.27 -2.51 6.95
CA MET A 1 -23.90 -3.43 8.05
C MET A 1 -23.13 -2.72 9.16
N TYR A 2 -22.03 -1.99 8.87
CA TYR A 2 -21.27 -1.25 9.90
C TYR A 2 -22.07 -0.25 10.73
N PHE A 3 -23.09 0.42 10.17
CA PHE A 3 -23.97 1.33 10.92
C PHE A 3 -24.68 0.65 12.10
N LEU A 4 -25.08 -0.61 11.93
CA LEU A 4 -25.80 -1.40 12.93
C LEU A 4 -24.87 -2.25 13.81
N ALA A 5 -23.55 -2.19 13.56
CA ALA A 5 -22.60 -3.07 14.22
C ALA A 5 -22.37 -2.68 15.69
N ASN A 6 -22.50 -3.67 16.57
CA ASN A 6 -22.00 -3.65 17.94
C ASN A 6 -20.61 -4.32 18.04
N SER A 7 -20.04 -4.35 19.24
CA SER A 7 -18.69 -4.86 19.53
C SER A 7 -18.43 -6.31 19.10
N LEU A 8 -19.46 -7.15 19.01
CA LEU A 8 -19.34 -8.54 18.56
C LEU A 8 -19.57 -8.67 17.05
N SER A 9 -20.65 -8.05 16.56
CA SER A 9 -21.03 -8.12 15.14
C SER A 9 -20.02 -7.44 14.20
N ILE A 10 -19.21 -6.48 14.70
CA ILE A 10 -18.21 -5.79 13.87
C ILE A 10 -17.18 -6.77 13.30
N TRP A 11 -16.79 -7.79 14.07
CA TRP A 11 -15.88 -8.84 13.61
C TRP A 11 -16.44 -9.62 12.42
N LEU A 12 -17.70 -10.06 12.52
CA LEU A 12 -18.38 -10.77 11.44
C LEU A 12 -18.53 -9.89 10.20
N VAL A 13 -18.95 -8.63 10.39
CA VAL A 13 -19.07 -7.66 9.28
C VAL A 13 -17.73 -7.41 8.60
N SER A 14 -16.64 -7.32 9.36
CA SER A 14 -15.29 -7.14 8.82
C SER A 14 -14.80 -8.37 8.05
N ILE A 15 -15.06 -9.58 8.53
CA ILE A 15 -14.72 -10.81 7.81
C ILE A 15 -15.48 -10.87 6.47
N LEU A 16 -16.79 -10.61 6.47
CA LEU A 16 -17.60 -10.60 5.25
C LEU A 16 -17.14 -9.52 4.26
N THR A 17 -16.82 -8.33 4.77
CA THR A 17 -16.30 -7.23 3.94
C THR A 17 -14.93 -7.61 3.35
N GLY A 18 -14.04 -8.21 4.15
CA GLY A 18 -12.73 -8.67 3.69
C GLY A 18 -12.83 -9.74 2.61
N PHE A 19 -13.76 -10.70 2.78
CA PHE A 19 -14.04 -11.72 1.77
C PHE A 19 -14.54 -11.12 0.45
N ALA A 20 -15.51 -10.19 0.53
CA ALA A 20 -16.00 -9.48 -0.66
C ALA A 20 -14.87 -8.70 -1.36
N TYR A 21 -14.03 -8.00 -0.59
CA TYR A 21 -12.89 -7.25 -1.12
C TYR A 21 -11.88 -8.17 -1.84
N GLY A 22 -11.60 -9.33 -1.26
CA GLY A 22 -10.71 -10.35 -1.82
C GLY A 22 -11.21 -10.95 -3.14
N LEU A 23 -12.51 -10.93 -3.41
CA LEU A 23 -13.10 -11.35 -4.67
C LEU A 23 -13.12 -10.21 -5.71
N ILE A 24 -13.48 -8.99 -5.29
CA ILE A 24 -13.73 -7.87 -6.20
C ILE A 24 -12.41 -7.33 -6.78
N MET A 25 -11.41 -7.07 -5.95
CA MET A 25 -10.20 -6.35 -6.41
C MET A 25 -9.37 -7.13 -7.44
N PRO A 26 -9.08 -8.43 -7.25
CA PRO A 26 -8.33 -9.20 -8.26
C PRO A 26 -9.08 -9.31 -9.59
N ASN A 27 -10.41 -9.46 -9.55
CA ASN A 27 -11.23 -9.59 -10.76
C ASN A 27 -11.29 -8.30 -11.57
N ILE A 28 -11.43 -7.13 -10.91
CA ILE A 28 -11.36 -5.83 -11.57
C ILE A 28 -9.99 -5.63 -12.22
N MET A 29 -8.91 -5.89 -11.50
CA MET A 29 -7.55 -5.73 -12.04
C MET A 29 -7.30 -6.65 -13.24
N THR A 30 -7.74 -7.90 -13.16
CA THR A 30 -7.63 -8.88 -14.25
C THR A 30 -8.43 -8.42 -15.48
N SER A 31 -9.67 -7.96 -15.30
CA SER A 31 -10.47 -7.43 -16.41
C SER A 31 -9.82 -6.24 -17.10
N ALA A 32 -9.25 -5.29 -16.36
CA ALA A 32 -8.59 -4.12 -16.92
C ALA A 32 -7.36 -4.48 -17.78
N SER A 33 -6.69 -5.60 -17.46
CA SER A 33 -5.50 -6.07 -18.16
C SER A 33 -5.76 -6.90 -19.42
N ILE A 34 -6.99 -7.39 -19.64
CA ILE A 34 -7.34 -8.32 -20.73
C ILE A 34 -8.26 -7.66 -21.76
N VAL A 35 -8.71 -6.42 -21.52
CA VAL A 35 -9.62 -5.70 -22.43
C VAL A 35 -8.87 -5.07 -23.59
N GLY A 36 -9.24 -5.48 -24.81
CA GLY A 36 -8.82 -4.83 -26.05
C GLY A 36 -7.43 -5.22 -26.54
N ASP A 37 -6.79 -4.31 -27.28
CA ASP A 37 -5.39 -4.42 -27.68
C ASP A 37 -4.46 -4.06 -26.51
N GLN A 38 -3.16 -4.37 -26.65
CA GLN A 38 -2.17 -4.12 -25.61
C GLN A 38 -2.16 -2.64 -25.16
N LEU A 39 -2.36 -1.71 -26.09
CA LEU A 39 -2.42 -0.28 -25.80
C LEU A 39 -3.66 0.12 -24.97
N THR A 40 -4.83 -0.49 -25.24
CA THR A 40 -6.04 -0.24 -24.44
C THR A 40 -5.93 -0.85 -23.05
N ALA A 41 -5.38 -2.05 -22.93
CA ALA A 41 -5.13 -2.68 -21.63
C ALA A 41 -4.15 -1.83 -20.78
N GLU A 42 -3.05 -1.35 -21.37
CA GLU A 42 -2.11 -0.45 -20.70
C GLU A 42 -2.79 0.87 -20.25
N ARG A 43 -3.61 1.48 -21.11
CA ARG A 43 -4.37 2.70 -20.77
C ARG A 43 -5.38 2.48 -19.64
N LEU A 44 -6.10 1.37 -19.64
CA LEU A 44 -7.07 1.03 -18.60
C LEU A 44 -6.39 0.76 -17.25
N LEU A 45 -5.22 0.12 -17.26
CA LEU A 45 -4.41 -0.06 -16.05
C LEU A 45 -3.91 1.28 -15.48
N VAL A 46 -3.47 2.20 -16.35
CA VAL A 46 -3.10 3.56 -15.94
C VAL A 46 -4.29 4.31 -15.36
N LEU A 47 -5.47 4.25 -16.00
CA LEU A 47 -6.71 4.84 -15.49
C LEU A 47 -7.14 4.25 -14.14
N TYR A 48 -7.04 2.94 -13.96
CA TYR A 48 -7.34 2.25 -12.71
C TYR A 48 -6.43 2.73 -11.57
N THR A 49 -5.11 2.75 -11.79
CA THR A 49 -4.14 3.20 -10.78
C THR A 49 -4.27 4.68 -10.46
N LEU A 50 -4.61 5.52 -11.44
CA LEU A 50 -4.93 6.92 -11.23
C LEU A 50 -6.21 7.07 -10.39
N ALA A 51 -7.27 6.34 -10.71
CA ALA A 51 -8.52 6.35 -9.95
C ALA A 51 -8.31 5.91 -8.49
N LEU A 52 -7.51 4.86 -8.27
CA LEU A 52 -7.11 4.42 -6.92
C LEU A 52 -6.34 5.50 -6.17
N SER A 53 -5.38 6.15 -6.81
CA SER A 53 -4.56 7.16 -6.14
C SER A 53 -5.38 8.43 -5.84
N THR A 54 -6.31 8.80 -6.72
CA THR A 54 -7.27 9.88 -6.49
C THR A 54 -8.24 9.54 -5.37
N SER A 55 -8.76 8.31 -5.31
CA SER A 55 -9.70 7.90 -4.25
C SER A 55 -9.06 7.94 -2.87
N LEU A 56 -7.77 7.65 -2.76
CA LEU A 56 -7.00 7.78 -1.50
C LEU A 56 -6.87 9.23 -1.02
N VAL A 57 -7.03 10.23 -1.89
CA VAL A 57 -7.03 11.66 -1.51
C VAL A 57 -8.46 12.15 -1.27
N VAL A 58 -9.37 11.86 -2.21
CA VAL A 58 -10.77 12.31 -2.18
C VAL A 58 -11.55 11.62 -1.05
N GLY A 59 -11.29 10.35 -0.77
CA GLY A 59 -11.95 9.59 0.29
C GLY A 59 -11.80 10.25 1.67
N PRO A 60 -10.56 10.44 2.16
CA PRO A 60 -10.33 11.15 3.41
C PRO A 60 -10.83 12.59 3.40
N LEU A 61 -10.74 13.33 2.28
CA LEU A 61 -11.33 14.68 2.19
C LEU A 61 -12.85 14.66 2.40
N PHE A 62 -13.53 13.74 1.73
CA PHE A 62 -14.97 13.57 1.82
C PHE A 62 -15.37 13.11 3.23
N GLU A 63 -14.71 12.09 3.77
CA GLU A 63 -14.95 11.58 5.13
C GLU A 63 -14.69 12.65 6.19
N THR A 64 -13.59 13.40 6.05
CA THR A 64 -13.25 14.54 6.90
C THR A 64 -14.38 15.56 6.88
N TYR A 65 -14.86 15.98 5.70
CA TYR A 65 -16.00 16.89 5.56
C TYR A 65 -17.26 16.34 6.24
N LEU A 66 -17.60 15.06 6.03
CA LEU A 66 -18.77 14.44 6.65
C LEU A 66 -18.68 14.45 8.19
N LEU A 67 -17.49 14.21 8.75
CA LEU A 67 -17.26 14.20 10.20
C LEU A 67 -17.38 15.58 10.86
N THR A 68 -17.53 16.67 10.08
CA THR A 68 -17.90 17.99 10.63
C THR A 68 -19.35 18.05 11.08
N ARG A 69 -20.24 17.23 10.49
CA ARG A 69 -21.70 17.25 10.74
C ARG A 69 -22.24 15.93 11.27
N PHE A 70 -21.58 14.83 10.97
CA PHE A 70 -22.05 13.48 11.27
C PHE A 70 -21.07 12.72 12.18
N GLY A 71 -21.59 11.78 12.97
CA GLY A 71 -20.76 10.85 13.73
C GLY A 71 -20.24 9.69 12.88
N TYR A 72 -19.22 8.97 13.38
CA TYR A 72 -18.57 7.85 12.68
C TYR A 72 -19.54 6.84 12.08
N ARG A 73 -20.60 6.46 12.81
CA ARG A 73 -21.59 5.49 12.32
C ARG A 73 -22.33 5.98 11.07
N TYR A 74 -22.72 7.26 11.04
CA TYR A 74 -23.52 7.82 9.96
C TYR A 74 -22.73 7.96 8.64
N VAL A 75 -21.40 8.07 8.72
CA VAL A 75 -20.53 8.09 7.54
C VAL A 75 -20.80 6.86 6.66
N PHE A 76 -20.95 5.66 7.25
CA PHE A 76 -21.24 4.45 6.49
C PHE A 76 -22.53 4.51 5.67
N LEU A 77 -23.57 5.22 6.14
CA LEU A 77 -24.81 5.39 5.38
C LEU A 77 -24.61 6.30 4.17
N LEU A 78 -23.76 7.31 4.31
CA LEU A 78 -23.49 8.29 3.26
C LEU A 78 -22.62 7.73 2.12
N PHE A 79 -21.93 6.60 2.35
CA PHE A 79 -21.26 5.84 1.30
C PHE A 79 -22.18 4.85 0.55
N ILE A 80 -23.41 4.59 1.03
CA ILE A 80 -24.36 3.68 0.37
C ILE A 80 -24.71 4.13 -1.05
N PRO A 81 -25.01 5.41 -1.34
CA PRO A 81 -25.32 5.85 -2.71
C PRO A 81 -24.17 5.54 -3.69
N LEU A 82 -22.92 5.70 -3.27
CA LEU A 82 -21.75 5.35 -4.08
C LEU A 82 -21.68 3.84 -4.32
N ALA A 83 -21.93 3.02 -3.29
CA ALA A 83 -21.97 1.57 -3.43
C ALA A 83 -23.10 1.09 -4.36
N ILE A 84 -24.30 1.69 -4.27
CA ILE A 84 -25.43 1.41 -5.17
C ILE A 84 -25.08 1.78 -6.60
N LEU A 85 -24.45 2.94 -6.82
CA LEU A 85 -24.00 3.36 -8.14
C LEU A 85 -22.96 2.38 -8.71
N SER A 86 -21.95 1.99 -7.92
CA SER A 86 -20.97 0.98 -8.33
C SER A 86 -21.62 -0.36 -8.67
N PHE A 87 -22.58 -0.81 -7.86
CA PHE A 87 -23.35 -2.03 -8.12
C PHE A 87 -24.16 -1.93 -9.41
N ALA A 88 -24.87 -0.83 -9.63
CA ALA A 88 -25.65 -0.59 -10.85
C ALA A 88 -24.76 -0.55 -12.12
N LEU A 89 -23.56 0.02 -12.01
CA LEU A 89 -22.59 0.05 -13.11
C LEU A 89 -21.95 -1.32 -13.35
N SER A 90 -21.87 -2.20 -12.35
CA SER A 90 -21.23 -3.52 -12.48
C SER A 90 -21.91 -4.40 -13.54
N PHE A 91 -23.22 -4.31 -13.71
CA PHE A 91 -23.97 -5.05 -14.75
C PHE A 91 -23.61 -4.64 -16.18
N ARG A 92 -22.98 -3.47 -16.36
CA ARG A 92 -22.51 -3.01 -17.67
C ARG A 92 -21.08 -3.46 -17.99
N VAL A 93 -20.34 -3.98 -17.01
CA VAL A 93 -18.95 -4.43 -17.19
C VAL A 93 -18.97 -5.87 -17.70
N ARG A 94 -18.46 -6.09 -18.92
CA ARG A 94 -18.27 -7.44 -19.47
C ARG A 94 -16.86 -7.93 -19.13
N PHE A 95 -16.77 -9.06 -18.45
CA PHE A 95 -15.49 -9.71 -18.19
C PHE A 95 -15.05 -10.48 -19.45
N PRO A 96 -13.85 -10.23 -20.00
CA PRO A 96 -13.32 -11.01 -21.10
C PRO A 96 -13.04 -12.46 -20.65
N PRO A 97 -13.17 -13.45 -21.54
CA PRO A 97 -12.91 -14.85 -21.22
C PRO A 97 -11.44 -15.06 -20.81
N ASP A 98 -11.22 -15.91 -19.80
CA ASP A 98 -9.89 -16.21 -19.27
C ASP A 98 -8.98 -16.77 -20.38
N PRO A 99 -7.76 -16.22 -20.56
CA PRO A 99 -6.79 -16.79 -21.48
C PRO A 99 -6.40 -18.20 -21.04
N LYS A 100 -6.20 -19.10 -22.01
CA LYS A 100 -5.82 -20.50 -21.76
C LYS A 100 -4.51 -20.54 -20.95
N ARG A 101 -4.60 -20.93 -19.68
CA ARG A 101 -3.44 -21.11 -18.79
C ARG A 101 -2.56 -22.25 -19.31
N THR A 102 -1.41 -21.93 -19.88
CA THR A 102 -0.32 -22.90 -20.08
C THR A 102 0.24 -23.27 -18.70
N ARG A 103 -0.15 -24.44 -18.19
CA ARG A 103 0.41 -25.03 -16.97
C ARG A 103 1.86 -25.44 -17.22
N ARG A 104 2.81 -24.51 -17.08
CA ARG A 104 4.19 -24.88 -16.73
C ARG A 104 4.23 -25.11 -15.21
N SER A 105 4.81 -26.23 -14.77
CA SER A 105 5.02 -26.46 -13.35
C SER A 105 6.07 -25.47 -12.85
N ILE A 106 5.65 -24.53 -12.02
CA ILE A 106 6.53 -23.57 -11.37
C ILE A 106 7.03 -24.19 -10.07
N ASP A 107 8.35 -24.19 -9.86
CA ASP A 107 8.95 -24.60 -8.59
C ASP A 107 8.74 -23.49 -7.53
N MET A 108 7.78 -23.73 -6.66
CA MET A 108 7.37 -22.80 -5.61
C MET A 108 8.46 -22.55 -4.56
N GLY A 109 9.27 -23.56 -4.25
CA GLY A 109 10.36 -23.44 -3.28
C GLY A 109 11.48 -22.55 -3.79
N LYS A 110 11.76 -22.60 -5.09
CA LYS A 110 12.73 -21.72 -5.75
C LYS A 110 12.30 -20.26 -5.75
N ILE A 111 11.00 -19.98 -5.92
CA ILE A 111 10.47 -18.60 -5.91
C ILE A 111 10.62 -17.93 -4.55
N LEU A 112 10.33 -18.64 -3.45
CA LEU A 112 10.47 -18.09 -2.10
C LEU A 112 11.91 -17.69 -1.76
N ARG A 113 12.90 -18.25 -2.47
CA ARG A 113 14.33 -17.92 -2.34
C ARG A 113 14.80 -16.92 -3.40
N ASN A 114 13.92 -16.44 -4.28
CA ASN A 114 14.26 -15.46 -5.30
C ASN A 114 14.71 -14.16 -4.64
N ARG A 115 15.89 -13.66 -5.05
CA ARG A 115 16.49 -12.46 -4.46
C ARG A 115 15.63 -11.22 -4.64
N GLY A 116 14.97 -11.06 -5.80
CA GLY A 116 14.05 -9.94 -6.05
C GLY A 116 12.84 -9.96 -5.12
N LEU A 117 12.24 -11.15 -4.92
CA LEU A 117 11.11 -11.32 -4.00
C LEU A 117 11.51 -11.05 -2.54
N VAL A 118 12.60 -11.65 -2.07
CA VAL A 118 13.07 -11.47 -0.70
C VAL A 118 13.46 -10.01 -0.43
N SER A 119 14.18 -9.38 -1.36
CA SER A 119 14.49 -7.95 -1.28
C SER A 119 13.23 -7.10 -1.21
N ALA A 120 12.21 -7.39 -2.04
CA ALA A 120 10.94 -6.69 -2.03
C ALA A 120 10.19 -6.87 -0.70
N MET A 121 10.10 -8.09 -0.16
CA MET A 121 9.45 -8.36 1.13
C MET A 121 10.14 -7.61 2.27
N LEU A 122 11.47 -7.65 2.34
CA LEU A 122 12.25 -6.95 3.36
C LEU A 122 12.10 -5.43 3.24
N ALA A 123 12.28 -4.89 2.04
CA ALA A 123 12.16 -3.47 1.77
C ALA A 123 10.75 -2.97 2.07
N ASN A 124 9.71 -3.66 1.59
CA ASN A 124 8.33 -3.30 1.83
C ASN A 124 7.97 -3.33 3.32
N SER A 125 8.49 -4.30 4.08
CA SER A 125 8.26 -4.40 5.53
C SER A 125 8.76 -3.18 6.32
N THR A 126 9.79 -2.49 5.82
CA THR A 126 10.29 -1.25 6.45
C THR A 126 9.23 -0.16 6.53
N TYR A 127 8.17 -0.23 5.72
CA TYR A 127 7.11 0.77 5.71
C TYR A 127 5.70 0.19 5.89
N SER A 128 5.40 -1.00 5.34
CA SER A 128 4.08 -1.59 5.49
C SER A 128 3.71 -1.86 6.94
N ILE A 129 4.67 -2.23 7.79
CA ILE A 129 4.41 -2.43 9.23
C ILE A 129 3.89 -1.14 9.88
N PRO A 130 4.61 0.00 9.85
CA PRO A 130 4.08 1.24 10.43
C PRO A 130 2.83 1.75 9.69
N PHE A 131 2.75 1.59 8.38
CA PHE A 131 1.57 2.02 7.62
C PHE A 131 0.28 1.30 8.03
N ILE A 132 0.34 -0.03 8.23
CA ILE A 132 -0.80 -0.83 8.70
C ILE A 132 -1.28 -0.34 10.07
N VAL A 133 -0.37 0.13 10.92
CA VAL A 133 -0.75 0.76 12.19
C VAL A 133 -1.41 2.13 11.94
N PHE A 134 -0.84 2.97 11.07
CA PHE A 134 -1.36 4.31 10.83
C PHE A 134 -2.80 4.29 10.30
N THR A 135 -3.13 3.37 9.40
CA THR A 135 -4.49 3.26 8.86
C THR A 135 -5.53 2.95 9.94
N ALA A 136 -5.17 2.17 10.95
CA ALA A 136 -6.09 1.80 12.04
C ALA A 136 -6.07 2.79 13.22
N PHE A 137 -4.90 3.33 13.57
CA PHE A 137 -4.69 4.00 14.86
C PHE A 137 -4.40 5.49 14.77
N ILE A 138 -4.08 6.08 13.61
CA ILE A 138 -3.63 7.48 13.58
C ILE A 138 -4.73 8.49 13.96
N ALA A 139 -5.99 8.23 13.59
CA ALA A 139 -7.11 9.07 14.00
C ALA A 139 -7.38 8.93 15.52
N ILE A 140 -7.14 7.76 16.08
CA ILE A 140 -7.21 7.51 17.54
C ILE A 140 -6.05 8.25 18.23
N TYR A 141 -4.84 8.18 17.66
CA TYR A 141 -3.67 8.91 18.13
C TYR A 141 -3.93 10.41 18.19
N ALA A 142 -4.44 10.99 17.09
CA ALA A 142 -4.72 12.41 17.03
C ALA A 142 -5.71 12.87 18.13
N GLN A 143 -6.80 12.12 18.35
CA GLN A 143 -7.80 12.44 19.37
C GLN A 143 -7.30 12.22 20.79
N SER A 144 -6.58 11.12 21.04
CA SER A 144 -6.10 10.78 22.38
C SER A 144 -4.94 11.67 22.84
N ILE A 145 -4.06 12.06 21.92
CA ILE A 145 -2.83 12.79 22.23
C ILE A 145 -2.99 14.31 22.09
N TYR A 146 -3.75 14.77 21.09
CA TYR A 146 -3.92 16.20 20.83
C TYR A 146 -5.33 16.71 21.14
N HIS A 147 -6.25 15.83 21.58
CA HIS A 147 -7.62 16.18 21.93
C HIS A 147 -8.37 16.95 20.83
N VAL A 148 -8.02 16.68 19.58
CA VAL A 148 -8.65 17.31 18.41
C VAL A 148 -9.99 16.66 18.09
N SER A 149 -10.82 17.38 17.34
CA SER A 149 -12.10 16.85 16.85
C SER A 149 -11.91 15.69 15.88
N ARG A 150 -12.99 14.90 15.67
CA ARG A 150 -13.02 13.78 14.71
C ARG A 150 -12.62 14.19 13.30
N TYR A 151 -13.08 15.36 12.85
CA TYR A 151 -12.72 15.96 11.56
C TYR A 151 -11.22 16.18 11.47
N LEU A 152 -10.59 16.82 12.46
CA LEU A 152 -9.14 17.06 12.44
C LEU A 152 -8.39 15.73 12.47
N ALA A 153 -8.80 14.79 13.32
CA ALA A 153 -8.17 13.47 13.37
C ALA A 153 -8.09 12.78 12.00
N TYR A 154 -9.17 12.83 11.21
CA TYR A 154 -9.21 12.26 9.86
C TYR A 154 -8.54 13.14 8.79
N PHE A 155 -8.52 14.47 8.99
CA PHE A 155 -7.80 15.39 8.13
C PHE A 155 -6.31 15.03 8.03
N SER A 156 -5.73 14.38 9.05
CA SER A 156 -4.34 13.89 9.04
C SER A 156 -3.99 12.97 7.86
N PHE A 157 -4.97 12.23 7.34
CA PHE A 157 -4.80 11.38 6.16
C PHE A 157 -4.71 12.18 4.86
N VAL A 158 -5.25 13.40 4.80
CA VAL A 158 -5.24 14.23 3.58
C VAL A 158 -3.82 14.60 3.15
N PRO A 159 -2.98 15.27 3.96
CA PRO A 159 -1.60 15.59 3.55
C PRO A 159 -0.75 14.33 3.38
N PHE A 160 -1.03 13.26 4.13
CA PHE A 160 -0.39 11.95 3.95
C PHE A 160 -0.65 11.36 2.56
N PHE A 161 -1.92 11.25 2.15
CA PHE A 161 -2.24 10.66 0.85
C PHE A 161 -1.93 11.59 -0.31
N LEU A 162 -1.98 12.91 -0.11
CA LEU A 162 -1.55 13.88 -1.11
C LEU A 162 -0.06 13.74 -1.43
N THR A 163 0.81 13.70 -0.43
CA THR A 163 2.27 13.51 -0.65
C THR A 163 2.59 12.14 -1.21
N SER A 164 1.86 11.10 -0.79
CA SER A 164 1.92 9.78 -1.42
C SER A 164 1.58 9.84 -2.90
N PHE A 165 0.46 10.50 -3.26
CA PHE A 165 0.03 10.67 -4.64
C PHE A 165 1.12 11.38 -5.47
N LEU A 166 1.66 12.49 -4.97
CA LEU A 166 2.70 13.25 -5.64
C LEU A 166 3.99 12.42 -5.82
N THR A 167 4.36 11.63 -4.82
CA THR A 167 5.54 10.75 -4.90
C THR A 167 5.33 9.64 -5.94
N ARG A 168 4.14 9.03 -6.00
CA ARG A 168 3.79 8.04 -7.03
C ARG A 168 3.82 8.66 -8.42
N LEU A 169 3.23 9.83 -8.59
CA LEU A 169 3.24 10.57 -9.85
C LEU A 169 4.67 10.84 -10.32
N TYR A 170 5.54 11.28 -9.40
CA TYR A 170 6.96 11.48 -9.69
C TYR A 170 7.64 10.19 -10.18
N LEU A 171 7.44 9.06 -9.50
CA LEU A 171 8.06 7.78 -9.87
C LEU A 171 7.51 7.20 -11.19
N THR A 172 6.26 7.50 -11.54
CA THR A 172 5.69 7.15 -12.85
C THR A 172 6.40 7.90 -13.97
N ILE A 173 6.73 9.18 -13.77
CA ILE A 173 7.41 10.01 -14.78
C ILE A 173 8.91 9.70 -14.81
N ARG A 174 9.52 9.45 -13.64
CA ARG A 174 10.96 9.17 -13.47
C ARG A 174 11.18 7.84 -12.79
N VAL A 175 11.15 6.77 -13.57
CA VAL A 175 11.51 5.43 -13.11
C VAL A 175 13.01 5.38 -12.77
N PRO A 176 13.38 5.08 -11.52
CA PRO A 176 14.79 5.12 -11.12
C PRO A 176 15.57 3.94 -11.72
N ARG A 177 16.79 4.23 -12.21
CA ARG A 177 17.70 3.20 -12.73
C ARG A 177 18.20 2.28 -11.61
N GLY A 178 18.65 2.85 -10.49
CA GLY A 178 19.00 2.13 -9.27
C GLY A 178 17.86 2.14 -8.25
N LEU A 179 17.62 1.03 -7.55
CA LEU A 179 16.51 0.95 -6.58
C LEU A 179 16.99 1.16 -5.14
N PHE A 180 18.29 0.96 -4.87
CA PHE A 180 18.83 1.08 -3.52
C PHE A 180 18.68 2.48 -2.94
N THR A 181 19.14 3.50 -3.65
CA THR A 181 19.13 4.89 -3.15
C THR A 181 17.72 5.42 -2.89
N PRO A 182 16.75 5.31 -3.83
CA PRO A 182 15.37 5.71 -3.55
C PRO A 182 14.72 4.94 -2.39
N MET A 183 15.05 3.66 -2.25
CA MET A 183 14.58 2.85 -1.11
C MET A 183 15.18 3.33 0.20
N LEU A 184 16.49 3.60 0.24
CA LEU A 184 17.17 4.10 1.44
C LEU A 184 16.62 5.47 1.87
N ILE A 185 16.36 6.37 0.92
CA ILE A 185 15.70 7.66 1.19
C ILE A 185 14.33 7.41 1.85
N SER A 186 13.56 6.47 1.33
CA SER A 186 12.23 6.13 1.87
C SER A 186 12.32 5.57 3.29
N ILE A 187 13.28 4.70 3.56
CA ILE A 187 13.55 4.16 4.91
C ILE A 187 13.94 5.29 5.88
N VAL A 188 14.86 6.17 5.47
CA VAL A 188 15.28 7.31 6.31
C VAL A 188 14.11 8.25 6.60
N LEU A 189 13.30 8.59 5.59
CA LEU A 189 12.10 9.40 5.77
C LEU A 189 11.06 8.71 6.67
N THR A 190 10.98 7.37 6.65
CA THR A 190 10.12 6.61 7.57
C THR A 190 10.59 6.77 9.01
N ILE A 191 11.90 6.62 9.27
CA ILE A 191 12.48 6.79 10.60
C ILE A 191 12.29 8.23 11.09
N ILE A 192 12.58 9.22 10.25
CA ILE A 192 12.37 10.64 10.57
C ILE A 192 10.90 10.92 10.85
N GLY A 193 10.00 10.40 10.00
CA GLY A 193 8.56 10.58 10.15
C GLY A 193 8.02 10.01 11.46
N ILE A 194 8.37 8.76 11.81
CA ILE A 194 7.96 8.14 13.08
C ILE A 194 8.56 8.86 14.28
N THR A 195 9.84 9.24 14.21
CA THR A 195 10.51 9.97 15.29
C THR A 195 9.85 11.34 15.51
N THR A 196 9.54 12.05 14.43
CA THR A 196 8.83 13.34 14.48
C THR A 196 7.42 13.18 15.04
N LEU A 197 6.72 12.11 14.66
CA LEU A 197 5.39 11.77 15.17
C LEU A 197 5.39 11.45 16.67
N TYR A 198 6.44 10.79 17.17
CA TYR A 198 6.60 10.53 18.60
C TYR A 198 6.90 11.82 19.38
N LEU A 199 7.83 12.63 18.87
CA LEU A 199 8.28 13.87 19.49
C LEU A 199 7.33 15.05 19.27
N SER A 200 6.27 14.91 18.47
CA SER A 200 5.43 16.05 18.08
C SER A 200 4.75 16.67 19.32
N PRO A 201 5.07 17.94 19.65
CA PRO A 201 4.53 18.61 20.83
C PRO A 201 3.10 19.11 20.61
N ASN A 202 2.69 19.28 19.36
CA ASN A 202 1.39 19.80 18.98
C ASN A 202 0.90 19.19 17.66
N TYR A 203 -0.35 19.50 17.33
CA TYR A 203 -1.03 18.97 16.16
C TYR A 203 -0.37 19.38 14.83
N ALA A 204 0.27 20.55 14.75
CA ALA A 204 0.93 21.01 13.53
C ALA A 204 2.16 20.15 13.19
N VAL A 205 3.00 19.84 14.20
CA VAL A 205 4.16 18.95 14.02
C VAL A 205 3.71 17.52 13.71
N PHE A 206 2.60 17.08 14.29
CA PHE A 206 1.94 15.83 13.93
C PHE A 206 1.55 15.80 12.44
N ILE A 207 0.91 16.85 11.92
CA ILE A 207 0.58 16.95 10.48
C ILE A 207 1.84 16.97 9.60
N ALA A 208 2.90 17.65 10.04
CA ALA A 208 4.18 17.63 9.33
C ALA A 208 4.75 16.19 9.27
N SER A 209 4.66 15.42 10.36
CA SER A 209 5.08 14.01 10.36
C SER A 209 4.25 13.16 9.39
N MET A 210 2.93 13.37 9.32
CA MET A 210 2.06 12.66 8.37
C MET A 210 2.37 13.02 6.92
N THR A 211 2.72 14.27 6.66
CA THR A 211 3.18 14.76 5.35
C THR A 211 4.49 14.06 4.94
N ILE A 212 5.45 13.95 5.86
CA ILE A 212 6.72 13.24 5.62
C ILE A 212 6.46 11.76 5.34
N LEU A 213 5.62 11.11 6.15
CA LEU A 213 5.31 9.68 6.05
C LEU A 213 4.53 9.32 4.78
N GLY A 214 3.85 10.27 4.14
CA GLY A 214 3.21 10.02 2.85
C GLY A 214 4.20 9.77 1.71
N ILE A 215 5.43 10.32 1.79
CA ILE A 215 6.48 10.07 0.78
C ILE A 215 6.85 8.58 0.69
N PRO A 216 7.29 7.91 1.78
CA PRO A 216 7.58 6.48 1.74
C PRO A 216 6.36 5.61 1.39
N HIS A 217 5.13 6.02 1.74
CA HIS A 217 3.91 5.34 1.25
C HIS A 217 3.77 5.39 -0.28
N GLY A 218 4.18 6.51 -0.87
CA GLY A 218 4.18 6.69 -2.32
C GLY A 218 5.29 5.92 -3.05
N SER A 219 6.41 5.62 -2.39
CA SER A 219 7.60 5.07 -3.05
C SER A 219 7.89 3.59 -2.76
N VAL A 220 7.72 3.12 -1.53
CA VAL A 220 8.21 1.81 -1.10
C VAL A 220 7.56 0.66 -1.87
N TYR A 221 6.24 0.73 -2.06
CA TYR A 221 5.51 -0.32 -2.78
C TYR A 221 5.90 -0.38 -4.28
N PRO A 222 5.88 0.72 -5.06
CA PRO A 222 6.39 0.70 -6.45
C PRO A 222 7.84 0.23 -6.58
N LEU A 223 8.73 0.64 -5.67
CA LEU A 223 10.12 0.19 -5.71
C LEU A 223 10.24 -1.31 -5.42
N SER A 224 9.43 -1.84 -4.50
CA SER A 224 9.40 -3.27 -4.17
C SER A 224 8.86 -4.11 -5.34
N THR A 225 7.82 -3.65 -6.05
CA THR A 225 7.34 -4.34 -7.25
C THR A 225 8.34 -4.30 -8.40
N LEU A 226 9.15 -3.22 -8.51
CA LEU A 226 10.29 -3.17 -9.43
C LEU A 226 11.39 -4.18 -9.07
N MET A 227 11.67 -4.40 -7.78
CA MET A 227 12.62 -5.44 -7.34
C MET A 227 12.17 -6.84 -7.75
N ILE A 228 10.87 -7.15 -7.57
CA ILE A 228 10.28 -8.41 -8.05
C ILE A 228 10.42 -8.50 -9.57
N SER A 229 9.98 -7.46 -10.27
CA SER A 229 10.00 -7.42 -11.73
C SER A 229 11.39 -7.67 -12.32
N ARG A 230 12.45 -7.06 -11.73
CA ARG A 230 13.84 -7.22 -12.18
C ARG A 230 14.49 -8.53 -11.72
N GLY A 231 14.00 -9.13 -10.63
CA GLY A 231 14.55 -10.35 -10.06
C GLY A 231 13.91 -11.65 -10.53
N THR A 232 12.75 -11.61 -11.20
CA THR A 232 11.99 -12.79 -11.63
C THR A 232 11.81 -12.83 -13.14
N SER A 233 11.72 -14.03 -13.74
CA SER A 233 11.26 -14.18 -15.12
C SER A 233 9.77 -13.83 -15.26
N ILE A 234 9.30 -13.66 -16.50
CA ILE A 234 7.88 -13.37 -16.78
C ILE A 234 6.98 -14.50 -16.26
N GLU A 235 7.42 -15.75 -16.39
CA GLU A 235 6.70 -16.95 -15.95
C GLU A 235 6.60 -17.04 -14.42
N GLU A 236 7.64 -16.63 -13.70
CA GLU A 236 7.70 -16.68 -12.24
C GLU A 236 7.01 -15.48 -11.57
N ARG A 237 6.91 -14.35 -12.27
CA ARG A 237 6.47 -13.05 -11.72
C ARG A 237 5.08 -13.10 -11.08
N ASN A 238 4.12 -13.82 -11.67
CA ASN A 238 2.77 -13.95 -11.12
C ASN A 238 2.77 -14.68 -9.77
N ALA A 239 3.54 -15.76 -9.66
CA ALA A 239 3.67 -16.49 -8.41
C ALA A 239 4.43 -15.66 -7.36
N ALA A 240 5.50 -14.95 -7.74
CA ALA A 240 6.23 -14.06 -6.84
C ALA A 240 5.34 -12.93 -6.29
N ASN A 241 4.54 -12.27 -7.13
CA ASN A 241 3.56 -11.27 -6.70
C ASN A 241 2.48 -11.86 -5.77
N SER A 242 2.07 -13.11 -6.02
CA SER A 242 1.11 -13.80 -5.14
C SER A 242 1.68 -14.02 -3.74
N TYR A 243 2.94 -14.47 -3.64
CA TYR A 243 3.64 -14.59 -2.35
C TYR A 243 3.85 -13.25 -1.67
N PHE A 244 4.21 -12.21 -2.43
CA PHE A 244 4.36 -10.85 -1.90
C PHE A 244 3.04 -10.31 -1.31
N SER A 245 1.92 -10.52 -2.00
CA SER A 245 0.58 -10.16 -1.51
C SER A 245 0.16 -10.97 -0.29
N ALA A 246 0.41 -12.29 -0.28
CA ALA A 246 0.12 -13.15 0.87
C ALA A 246 0.90 -12.71 2.12
N PHE A 247 2.18 -12.38 1.94
CA PHE A 247 3.02 -11.85 3.00
C PHE A 247 2.45 -10.54 3.58
N GLN A 248 2.01 -9.61 2.74
CA GLN A 248 1.34 -8.39 3.21
C GLN A 248 0.02 -8.66 3.94
N GLY A 249 -0.74 -9.67 3.49
CA GLY A 249 -1.95 -10.11 4.18
C GLY A 249 -1.66 -10.59 5.61
N ILE A 250 -0.59 -11.37 5.79
CA ILE A 250 -0.13 -11.80 7.13
C ILE A 250 0.23 -10.60 7.99
N LEU A 251 1.00 -9.64 7.47
CA LEU A 251 1.30 -8.40 8.19
C LEU A 251 0.02 -7.65 8.59
N GLY A 252 -0.96 -7.56 7.69
CA GLY A 252 -2.25 -6.92 7.93
C GLY A 252 -3.08 -7.52 9.06
N ILE A 253 -2.88 -8.81 9.37
CA ILE A 253 -3.55 -9.51 10.47
C ILE A 253 -2.75 -9.34 11.77
N VAL A 254 -1.44 -9.59 11.72
CA VAL A 254 -0.59 -9.70 12.92
C VAL A 254 -0.27 -8.32 13.50
N VAL A 255 0.08 -7.35 12.65
CA VAL A 255 0.60 -6.05 13.09
C VAL A 255 -0.43 -5.24 13.89
N PRO A 256 -1.71 -5.06 13.46
CA PRO A 256 -2.67 -4.29 14.24
C PRO A 256 -2.97 -4.92 15.61
N ALA A 257 -3.00 -6.25 15.69
CA ALA A 257 -3.25 -6.96 16.95
C ALA A 257 -2.11 -6.73 17.95
N LEU A 258 -0.86 -6.90 17.51
CA LEU A 258 0.31 -6.64 18.35
C LEU A 258 0.41 -5.18 18.77
N PHE A 259 0.13 -4.25 17.85
CA PHE A 259 0.11 -2.82 18.17
C PHE A 259 -1.01 -2.44 19.13
N GLY A 260 -2.20 -3.03 19.00
CA GLY A 260 -3.31 -2.83 19.92
C GLY A 260 -2.93 -3.24 21.35
N VAL A 261 -2.33 -4.44 21.51
CA VAL A 261 -1.83 -4.91 22.80
C VAL A 261 -0.77 -3.96 23.37
N SER A 262 0.19 -3.50 22.57
CA SER A 262 1.17 -2.52 23.06
C SER A 262 0.52 -1.20 23.44
N ALA A 263 -0.45 -0.72 22.66
CA ALA A 263 -1.14 0.54 22.92
C ALA A 263 -1.92 0.50 24.25
N ASP A 264 -2.53 -0.63 24.58
CA ASP A 264 -3.23 -0.83 25.85
C ASP A 264 -2.24 -0.90 27.05
N LEU A 265 -1.07 -1.50 26.87
CA LEU A 265 -0.10 -1.72 27.96
C LEU A 265 0.76 -0.48 28.27
N ILE A 266 1.28 0.20 27.24
CA ILE A 266 2.25 1.29 27.40
C ILE A 266 1.76 2.61 26.80
N GLY A 267 0.53 2.66 26.30
CA GLY A 267 -0.03 3.83 25.65
C GLY A 267 0.33 3.92 24.17
N ILE A 268 -0.53 4.62 23.43
CA ILE A 268 -0.43 4.74 21.96
C ILE A 268 0.81 5.52 21.51
N ARG A 269 1.26 6.53 22.28
CA ARG A 269 2.44 7.34 21.95
C ARG A 269 3.73 6.50 21.98
N LEU A 270 3.94 5.74 23.06
CA LEU A 270 5.12 4.86 23.16
C LEU A 270 5.02 3.69 22.16
N SER A 271 3.83 3.16 21.91
CA SER A 271 3.64 2.10 20.91
C SER A 271 4.06 2.54 19.51
N VAL A 272 3.79 3.78 19.11
CA VAL A 272 4.21 4.33 17.82
C VAL A 272 5.73 4.33 17.67
N VAL A 273 6.49 4.78 18.69
CA VAL A 273 7.96 4.82 18.59
C VAL A 273 8.57 3.42 18.57
N LEU A 274 7.94 2.43 19.20
CA LEU A 274 8.38 1.02 19.12
C LEU A 274 8.36 0.47 17.69
N LEU A 275 7.59 1.06 16.76
CA LEU A 275 7.63 0.68 15.35
C LEU A 275 9.00 0.92 14.71
N LEU A 276 9.84 1.79 15.28
CA LEU A 276 11.22 1.95 14.82
C LEU A 276 12.04 0.66 14.93
N ILE A 277 11.73 -0.21 15.90
CA ILE A 277 12.46 -1.48 16.11
C ILE A 277 12.33 -2.40 14.88
N PRO A 278 11.11 -2.81 14.44
CA PRO A 278 10.98 -3.63 13.24
C PRO A 278 11.43 -2.88 11.98
N VAL A 279 11.26 -1.55 11.90
CA VAL A 279 11.73 -0.75 10.74
C VAL A 279 13.26 -0.85 10.61
N ILE A 280 14.01 -0.59 11.68
CA ILE A 280 15.48 -0.63 11.69
C ILE A 280 15.99 -2.06 11.49
N ALA A 281 15.34 -3.05 12.11
CA ALA A 281 15.69 -4.46 11.92
C ALA A 281 15.54 -4.88 10.46
N MET A 282 14.38 -4.61 9.85
CA MET A 282 14.12 -4.93 8.44
C MET A 282 15.01 -4.13 7.49
N ALA A 283 15.28 -2.85 7.78
CA ALA A 283 16.21 -2.04 7.01
C ALA A 283 17.63 -2.60 7.03
N THR A 284 18.11 -3.04 8.19
CA THR A 284 19.45 -3.63 8.34
C THR A 284 19.58 -4.93 7.56
N VAL A 285 18.58 -5.81 7.66
CA VAL A 285 18.53 -7.08 6.91
C VAL A 285 18.41 -6.80 5.41
N PHE A 286 17.54 -5.87 5.00
CA PHE A 286 17.39 -5.43 3.62
C PHE A 286 18.70 -4.93 3.04
N ILE A 287 19.39 -3.99 3.70
CA ILE A 287 20.63 -3.40 3.19
C ILE A 287 21.70 -4.49 2.99
N LYS A 288 21.93 -5.33 3.99
CA LYS A 288 22.91 -6.44 3.89
C LYS A 288 22.56 -7.39 2.75
N PHE A 289 21.30 -7.81 2.68
CA PHE A 289 20.84 -8.75 1.67
C PHE A 289 20.88 -8.15 0.26
N TYR A 290 20.37 -6.93 0.08
CA TYR A 290 20.26 -6.27 -1.21
C TYR A 290 21.63 -5.99 -1.82
N LEU A 291 22.60 -5.52 -1.04
CA LEU A 291 23.96 -5.29 -1.54
C LEU A 291 24.64 -6.59 -1.99
N SER A 292 24.34 -7.73 -1.35
CA SER A 292 24.83 -9.05 -1.77
C SER A 292 24.06 -9.67 -2.96
N SER A 293 22.91 -9.09 -3.32
CA SER A 293 21.96 -9.71 -4.23
C SER A 293 22.33 -9.58 -5.72
N GLY A 294 23.11 -8.55 -6.08
CA GLY A 294 23.42 -8.20 -7.46
C GLY A 294 22.31 -7.46 -8.22
N LEU A 295 21.17 -7.17 -7.59
CA LEU A 295 19.99 -6.55 -8.23
C LEU A 295 20.24 -5.12 -8.73
N GLU A 296 21.19 -4.40 -8.14
CA GLU A 296 21.49 -3.00 -8.50
C GLU A 296 22.17 -2.87 -9.88
N GLN A 297 22.79 -3.94 -10.39
CA GLN A 297 23.52 -3.93 -11.66
C GLN A 297 22.64 -4.14 -12.90
N PHE A 298 21.31 -4.10 -12.77
CA PHE A 298 20.41 -4.27 -13.92
C PHE A 298 20.59 -3.12 -14.94
N ARG A 299 21.46 -3.35 -15.93
CA ARG A 299 21.54 -2.56 -17.16
C ARG A 299 20.41 -3.09 -18.06
N PRO A 300 19.37 -2.31 -18.37
CA PRO A 300 18.45 -2.72 -19.43
C PRO A 300 19.30 -3.01 -20.66
N GLY A 301 19.19 -4.24 -21.20
CA GLY A 301 19.89 -4.62 -22.40
C GLY A 301 19.61 -3.57 -23.46
N ILE A 302 20.67 -2.86 -23.89
CA ILE A 302 20.61 -2.07 -25.11
C ILE A 302 20.28 -3.11 -26.17
N LEU A 303 19.04 -3.06 -26.70
CA LEU A 303 18.76 -3.66 -27.99
C LEU A 303 19.72 -3.00 -28.95
N SER A 304 20.85 -3.67 -29.22
CA SER A 304 21.68 -3.38 -30.35
C SER A 304 20.78 -3.59 -31.56
N PHE A 305 20.26 -2.49 -32.10
CA PHE A 305 19.85 -2.46 -33.49
C PHE A 305 21.09 -2.84 -34.29
N HIS A 306 21.23 -4.13 -34.62
CA HIS A 306 22.00 -4.51 -35.79
C HIS A 306 21.24 -3.92 -36.97
N SER A 307 21.66 -2.73 -37.40
CA SER A 307 21.58 -2.35 -38.80
C SER A 307 22.45 -3.36 -39.56
N GLY A 308 21.82 -4.45 -39.97
CA GLY A 308 22.38 -5.34 -40.96
C GLY A 308 22.42 -4.60 -42.29
N ASP A 309 23.59 -4.60 -42.89
CA ASP A 309 23.84 -4.17 -44.26
C ASP A 309 22.95 -4.93 -45.24
N SER A 310 22.28 -4.17 -46.11
CA SER A 310 22.02 -4.50 -47.52
C SER A 310 21.53 -3.26 -48.24
#